data_AF-A0AAV9UNH7-F1
#
_entry.id   AF-A0AAV9UNH7-F1
#
_cell.length_a   1.000
_cell.length_b   1.000
_cell.length_c   1.000
_cell.angle_alpha   90.00
_cell.angle_beta   90.00
_cell.angle_gamma   90.00
#
_symmetry.space_group_name_H-M   'P 1'
#
loop_
_entity.id
_entity.type
_entity.pdbx_description
1 polymer ?
#
loop_
_entity_poly.entity_id
_entity_poly.type
_entity_poly.pdbx_seq_one_letter_code
_entity_poly.pdbx_strand_id
1 'polypeptide(L)'
;MATRRITRNQGRRKPGPGSPPAPSSGQELSDTPNPLIRKTLISQPLISFIICFSTLSRKSTRLSKSDSNLLLKKQQLLRTSTAQTLATLEPRLVHLGHNLSATLVFAQPEAGTAFCISPTGLLLTCSHCVSEDPAELEENRVKWLLFACGRVVQSKCIVYDHKRDLALLQIIVAEQEPKSALGAPIDGPEFQETSWTSFPFLAISPDEPKKNVPIVCIGHPGDEDLEASKPGVKTNYDVLHISSGRYRGISEGADVHDNSEIGALMHDCWTYWGHSGAPLIGKRDGLVVGMHSSWDDETGMRRGIAWESILSFLEENGNPHIAGDTAAEILGSEKVPILVE
;
A
#
# COMPACT_ATOMS: atom_id res chain seq x y z
N MET A 1 15.02 -7.60 16.44
CA MET A 1 15.72 -8.59 15.62
C MET A 1 14.78 -8.89 14.46
N ALA A 2 15.05 -8.34 13.27
CA ALA A 2 14.20 -8.60 12.11
C ALA A 2 14.42 -10.04 11.64
N THR A 3 13.37 -10.84 11.61
CA THR A 3 13.47 -12.24 11.20
C THR A 3 13.41 -12.30 9.68
N ARG A 4 14.48 -12.82 9.09
CA ARG A 4 14.68 -12.90 7.64
C ARG A 4 13.63 -13.81 7.00
N ARG A 5 12.83 -13.28 6.08
CA ARG A 5 12.11 -14.12 5.12
C ARG A 5 13.04 -14.47 3.95
N ILE A 6 13.84 -15.51 4.15
CA ILE A 6 14.58 -16.21 3.10
C ILE A 6 13.90 -17.56 2.93
N THR A 7 13.18 -17.75 1.84
CA THR A 7 12.55 -19.03 1.51
C THR A 7 13.61 -20.03 1.05
N ARG A 8 14.13 -20.82 1.98
CA ARG A 8 15.05 -21.93 1.70
C ARG A 8 14.26 -23.13 1.15
N ASN A 9 14.24 -23.29 -0.17
CA ASN A 9 13.59 -24.41 -0.84
C ASN A 9 14.37 -25.72 -0.57
N GLN A 10 13.76 -26.69 0.13
CA GLN A 10 14.36 -28.01 0.32
C GLN A 10 14.21 -28.86 -0.95
N GLY A 11 15.35 -29.27 -1.50
CA GLY A 11 15.44 -30.05 -2.72
C GLY A 11 14.69 -31.39 -2.70
N ARG A 12 13.81 -31.52 -3.69
CA ARG A 12 13.34 -32.73 -4.39
C ARG A 12 14.24 -33.97 -4.18
N ARG A 13 13.69 -35.03 -3.55
CA ARG A 13 14.09 -36.43 -3.77
C ARG A 13 12.91 -37.22 -4.34
N LYS A 14 13.15 -37.91 -5.47
CA LYS A 14 12.22 -38.82 -6.15
C LYS A 14 12.39 -40.28 -5.65
N PRO A 15 11.45 -41.20 -5.97
CA PRO A 15 10.83 -42.14 -5.01
C PRO A 15 11.30 -43.60 -5.14
N GLY A 16 10.91 -44.43 -4.16
CA GLY A 16 10.97 -45.89 -4.20
C GLY A 16 9.61 -46.54 -3.88
N PRO A 17 9.34 -47.78 -4.33
CA PRO A 17 7.98 -48.30 -4.55
C PRO A 17 7.43 -49.12 -3.38
N GLY A 18 6.10 -49.13 -3.21
CA GLY A 18 5.41 -50.01 -2.26
C GLY A 18 3.88 -49.87 -2.31
N SER A 19 3.25 -50.92 -2.83
CA SER A 19 1.84 -51.21 -3.14
C SER A 19 0.76 -51.01 -2.02
N PRO A 20 -0.56 -51.12 -2.34
CA PRO A 20 -1.67 -50.38 -1.73
C PRO A 20 -2.44 -51.15 -0.62
N PRO A 21 -3.46 -50.52 0.01
CA PRO A 21 -4.84 -50.94 -0.30
C PRO A 21 -5.91 -49.81 -0.32
N ALA A 22 -7.05 -50.15 -0.93
CA ALA A 22 -8.30 -49.37 -1.08
C ALA A 22 -9.31 -49.64 0.08
N PRO A 23 -10.60 -49.27 -0.04
CA PRO A 23 -11.18 -47.92 0.02
C PRO A 23 -12.15 -47.77 1.22
N SER A 24 -12.45 -46.54 1.64
CA SER A 24 -13.60 -46.29 2.54
C SER A 24 -14.41 -45.07 2.11
N SER A 25 -15.67 -45.39 1.84
CA SER A 25 -16.86 -44.58 1.59
C SER A 25 -17.00 -43.25 2.34
N GLY A 26 -17.28 -42.20 1.56
CA GLY A 26 -18.46 -41.33 1.62
C GLY A 26 -18.99 -40.85 2.98
N GLN A 27 -18.95 -39.54 3.17
CA GLN A 27 -20.13 -38.75 3.58
C GLN A 27 -19.93 -37.27 3.22
N GLU A 28 -20.82 -36.76 2.37
CA GLU A 28 -21.08 -35.34 2.16
C GLU A 28 -21.70 -34.74 3.43
N LEU A 29 -21.20 -33.57 3.85
CA LEU A 29 -21.98 -32.59 4.60
C LEU A 29 -21.52 -31.19 4.19
N SER A 30 -22.40 -30.55 3.43
CA SER A 30 -22.39 -29.15 3.05
C SER A 30 -22.74 -28.29 4.26
N ASP A 31 -21.81 -27.46 4.72
CA ASP A 31 -22.11 -26.33 5.60
C ASP A 31 -21.24 -25.15 5.20
N THR A 32 -21.76 -24.31 4.29
CA THR A 32 -21.21 -22.98 4.00
C THR A 32 -21.90 -21.96 4.91
N PRO A 33 -21.19 -21.28 5.83
CA PRO A 33 -21.75 -20.13 6.50
C PRO A 33 -21.67 -18.91 5.58
N ASN A 34 -22.84 -18.39 5.18
CA ASN A 34 -22.99 -17.08 4.53
C ASN A 34 -22.46 -15.97 5.45
N PRO A 35 -21.46 -15.16 5.05
CA PRO A 35 -21.13 -13.94 5.77
C PRO A 35 -22.13 -12.83 5.37
N LEU A 36 -22.98 -12.46 6.32
CA LEU A 36 -23.89 -11.30 6.24
C LEU A 36 -23.08 -10.01 6.09
N ILE A 37 -23.14 -9.40 4.89
CA ILE A 37 -22.49 -8.13 4.57
C ILE A 37 -23.28 -6.97 5.22
N ARG A 38 -22.70 -6.33 6.25
CA ARG A 38 -23.11 -4.99 6.69
C ARG A 38 -22.57 -3.95 5.71
N LYS A 39 -23.42 -3.35 4.88
CA LYS A 39 -23.11 -2.06 4.24
C LYS A 39 -23.30 -0.94 5.26
N THR A 40 -22.27 -0.68 6.06
CA THR A 40 -22.21 0.52 6.89
C THR A 40 -21.99 1.71 5.96
N LEU A 41 -22.90 2.70 5.95
CA LEU A 41 -22.60 3.99 5.34
C LEU A 41 -21.36 4.56 6.04
N ILE A 42 -20.22 4.57 5.34
CA ILE A 42 -18.97 5.08 5.87
C ILE A 42 -19.13 6.60 5.99
N SER A 43 -19.45 7.06 7.20
CA SER A 43 -19.25 8.47 7.57
C SER A 43 -17.81 8.82 7.23
N GLN A 44 -17.58 9.92 6.51
CA GLN A 44 -16.24 10.35 6.17
C GLN A 44 -15.38 10.43 7.44
N PRO A 45 -14.15 9.88 7.42
CA PRO A 45 -13.31 9.85 8.60
C PRO A 45 -12.92 11.29 8.98
N LEU A 46 -13.11 11.64 10.25
CA LEU A 46 -12.66 12.92 10.79
C LEU A 46 -11.13 12.91 10.86
N ILE A 47 -10.49 13.63 9.93
CA ILE A 47 -9.03 13.78 9.91
C ILE A 47 -8.66 14.97 10.77
N SER A 48 -7.84 14.73 11.78
CA SER A 48 -7.27 15.80 12.60
C SER A 48 -6.08 16.43 11.87
N PHE A 49 -6.06 17.74 11.73
CA PHE A 49 -4.90 18.45 11.17
C PHE A 49 -4.06 19.04 12.28
N ILE A 50 -2.73 18.93 12.15
CA ILE A 50 -1.79 19.57 13.07
C ILE A 50 -0.94 20.60 12.33
N ILE A 51 -0.75 21.75 12.97
CA ILE A 51 -0.01 22.88 12.42
C ILE A 51 1.48 22.54 12.46
N CYS A 52 2.10 22.47 11.26
CA CYS A 52 3.54 22.41 10.98
C CYS A 52 4.36 21.41 11.82
N PHE A 53 4.91 20.37 11.17
CA PHE A 53 5.66 19.30 11.87
C PHE A 53 7.07 19.71 12.36
N SER A 54 7.52 20.95 12.09
CA SER A 54 8.78 21.47 12.66
C SER A 54 8.78 21.49 14.20
N THR A 55 7.60 21.36 14.82
CA THR A 55 7.40 21.28 16.28
C THR A 55 6.97 19.90 16.78
N LEU A 56 7.13 18.81 16.00
CA LEU A 56 6.84 17.46 16.49
C LEU A 56 7.65 17.16 17.76
N SER A 57 6.98 17.20 18.90
CA SER A 57 7.56 16.77 20.15
C SER A 57 7.36 15.26 20.31
N ARG A 58 8.26 14.60 21.04
CA ARG A 58 8.04 13.21 21.49
C ARG A 58 6.71 13.03 22.23
N LYS A 59 6.18 14.11 22.86
CA LYS A 59 4.89 14.08 23.54
C LYS A 59 3.72 13.97 22.55
N SER A 60 3.81 14.59 21.37
CA SER A 60 2.75 14.56 20.36
C SER A 60 2.79 13.30 19.50
N THR A 61 3.97 12.76 19.19
CA THR A 61 4.08 11.56 18.33
C THR A 61 4.07 10.24 19.08
N ARG A 62 4.43 10.26 20.37
CA ARG A 62 4.78 9.08 21.18
C ARG A 62 5.90 8.21 20.58
N LEU A 63 6.61 8.72 19.57
CA LEU A 63 7.74 8.04 18.97
C LEU A 63 8.95 8.10 19.90
N SER A 64 9.81 7.09 19.81
CA SER A 64 11.11 7.11 20.45
C SER A 64 11.98 8.26 19.90
N LYS A 65 13.09 8.58 20.58
CA LYS A 65 14.03 9.60 20.10
C LYS A 65 14.65 9.20 18.75
N SER A 66 14.99 7.92 18.58
CA SER A 66 15.55 7.41 17.33
C SER A 66 14.54 7.50 16.19
N ASP A 67 13.29 7.12 16.42
CA ASP A 67 12.26 7.13 15.37
C ASP A 67 11.86 8.55 14.98
N SER A 68 11.79 9.46 15.97
CA SER A 68 11.55 10.88 15.71
C SER A 68 12.66 11.47 14.83
N ASN A 69 13.93 11.17 15.14
CA ASN A 69 15.06 11.62 14.33
C ASN A 69 15.05 11.01 12.92
N LEU A 70 14.70 9.73 12.81
CA LEU A 70 14.60 9.04 11.52
C LEU A 70 13.50 9.64 10.64
N LEU A 71 12.33 9.90 11.22
CA LEU A 71 11.22 10.57 10.54
C LEU A 71 11.65 11.93 9.99
N LEU A 72 12.27 12.78 10.83
CA LEU A 72 12.72 14.11 10.40
C LEU A 72 13.81 14.04 9.33
N LYS A 73 14.74 13.07 9.44
CA LYS A 73 15.76 12.82 8.41
C LYS A 73 15.10 12.45 7.07
N LYS A 74 14.19 11.46 7.07
CA LYS A 74 13.47 11.04 5.86
C LYS A 74 12.66 12.19 5.27
N GLN A 75 11.96 12.95 6.11
CA GLN A 75 11.19 14.11 5.69
C GLN A 75 12.04 15.15 4.95
N GLN A 76 13.20 15.52 5.52
CA GLN A 76 14.10 16.50 4.91
C GLN A 76 14.67 16.01 3.57
N LEU A 77 15.04 14.72 3.51
CA LEU A 77 15.53 14.10 2.28
C LEU A 77 14.46 14.12 1.19
N LEU A 78 13.23 13.68 1.50
CA LEU A 78 12.09 13.69 0.57
C LEU A 78 11.78 15.09 0.04
N ARG A 79 11.73 16.10 0.90
CA ARG A 79 11.51 17.50 0.48
C ARG A 79 12.54 17.98 -0.53
N THR A 80 13.79 17.51 -0.41
CA THR A 80 14.89 17.91 -1.28
C THR A 80 14.89 17.09 -2.58
N SER A 81 14.90 15.76 -2.48
CA SER A 81 15.05 14.85 -3.63
C SER A 81 13.80 14.80 -4.51
N THR A 82 12.60 14.86 -3.93
CA THR A 82 11.36 14.88 -4.70
C THR A 82 11.23 16.16 -5.52
N ALA A 83 11.57 17.31 -4.94
CA ALA A 83 11.54 18.58 -5.68
C ALA A 83 12.51 18.57 -6.87
N GLN A 84 13.72 18.03 -6.69
CA GLN A 84 14.70 17.85 -7.77
C GLN A 84 14.21 16.88 -8.83
N THR A 85 13.62 15.76 -8.42
CA THR A 85 13.05 14.76 -9.34
C THR A 85 11.95 15.41 -10.18
N LEU A 86 10.98 16.07 -9.56
CA LEU A 86 9.89 16.77 -10.25
C LEU A 86 10.39 17.84 -11.24
N ALA A 87 11.45 18.59 -10.88
CA ALA A 87 12.03 19.61 -11.74
C ALA A 87 12.75 19.05 -12.98
N THR A 88 13.15 17.77 -12.94
CA THR A 88 13.87 17.09 -14.04
C THR A 88 12.98 16.16 -14.85
N LEU A 89 11.71 15.98 -14.45
CA LEU A 89 10.78 15.13 -15.18
C LEU A 89 10.53 15.67 -16.59
N GLU A 90 10.72 14.79 -17.57
CA GLU A 90 10.35 15.12 -18.94
C GLU A 90 8.84 15.40 -19.04
N PRO A 91 8.41 16.36 -19.88
CA PRO A 91 6.99 16.66 -20.09
C PRO A 91 6.15 15.47 -20.55
N ARG A 92 6.77 14.40 -21.06
CA ARG A 92 6.10 13.17 -21.50
C ARG A 92 5.71 12.24 -20.35
N LEU A 93 6.20 12.48 -19.14
CA LEU A 93 5.89 11.71 -17.93
C LEU A 93 4.88 12.47 -17.06
N VAL A 94 3.83 13.01 -17.67
CA VAL A 94 2.83 13.88 -17.02
C VAL A 94 2.26 13.24 -15.75
N HIS A 95 1.99 11.93 -15.79
CA HIS A 95 1.43 11.20 -14.66
C HIS A 95 2.43 10.95 -13.54
N LEU A 96 3.74 10.92 -13.83
CA LEU A 96 4.74 10.50 -12.85
C LEU A 96 4.83 11.45 -11.65
N GLY A 97 4.66 12.75 -11.86
CA GLY A 97 4.65 13.71 -10.76
C GLY A 97 3.46 13.53 -9.82
N HIS A 98 2.28 13.24 -10.36
CA HIS A 98 1.09 12.92 -9.58
C HIS A 98 1.26 11.59 -8.83
N ASN A 99 1.77 10.57 -9.52
CA ASN A 99 1.98 9.24 -8.95
C ASN A 99 2.99 9.24 -7.81
N LEU A 100 4.09 9.97 -8.00
CA LEU A 100 5.07 10.20 -6.96
C LEU A 100 4.42 10.88 -5.75
N SER A 101 3.64 11.95 -5.98
CA SER A 101 2.98 12.70 -4.92
C SER A 101 1.99 11.87 -4.10
N ALA A 102 1.36 10.85 -4.71
CA ALA A 102 0.43 9.93 -4.06
C ALA A 102 1.11 8.75 -3.33
N THR A 103 2.43 8.60 -3.48
CA THR A 103 3.21 7.52 -2.84
C THR A 103 3.72 7.98 -1.48
N LEU A 104 3.71 7.06 -0.51
CA LEU A 104 4.14 7.27 0.86
C LEU A 104 5.19 6.23 1.28
N VAL A 105 6.03 6.63 2.21
CA VAL A 105 7.02 5.76 2.84
C VAL A 105 6.76 5.65 4.34
N PHE A 106 7.02 4.47 4.92
CA PHE A 106 6.98 4.32 6.37
C PHE A 106 8.10 5.13 7.03
N ALA A 107 7.75 5.90 8.06
CA ALA A 107 8.68 6.82 8.72
C ALA A 107 9.63 6.09 9.68
N GLN A 108 9.15 5.02 10.32
CA GLN A 108 9.88 4.20 11.28
C GLN A 108 10.95 3.29 10.60
N PRO A 109 11.77 2.55 11.37
CA PRO A 109 12.83 1.70 10.82
C PRO A 109 12.32 0.61 9.87
N GLU A 110 11.07 0.17 10.02
CA GLU A 110 10.43 -0.74 9.08
C GLU A 110 10.41 -0.09 7.70
N ALA A 111 11.15 -0.68 6.76
CA ALA A 111 11.13 -0.25 5.38
C ALA A 111 9.86 -0.79 4.72
N GLY A 112 9.10 0.11 4.10
CA GLY A 112 7.84 -0.21 3.45
C GLY A 112 7.35 1.00 2.66
N THR A 113 6.50 0.73 1.70
CA THR A 113 5.86 1.72 0.83
C THR A 113 4.36 1.57 0.96
N ALA A 114 3.63 2.67 0.87
CA ALA A 114 2.19 2.67 0.71
C ALA A 114 1.82 3.67 -0.38
N PHE A 115 0.59 3.63 -0.87
CA PHE A 115 0.08 4.67 -1.76
C PHE A 115 -1.36 5.00 -1.44
N CYS A 116 -1.71 6.27 -1.61
CA CYS A 116 -3.05 6.75 -1.36
C CYS A 116 -3.95 6.40 -2.54
N ILE A 117 -5.14 5.86 -2.27
CA ILE A 117 -6.13 5.43 -3.28
C ILE A 117 -7.43 6.23 -3.21
N SER A 118 -7.53 7.21 -2.32
CA SER A 118 -8.70 8.09 -2.19
C SER A 118 -8.31 9.49 -1.70
N PRO A 119 -8.98 10.56 -2.14
CA PRO A 119 -8.76 11.91 -1.62
C PRO A 119 -9.05 12.04 -0.12
N THR A 120 -9.75 11.07 0.48
CA THR A 120 -10.03 10.98 1.92
C THR A 120 -8.89 10.34 2.73
N GLY A 121 -7.76 10.01 2.10
CA GLY A 121 -6.59 9.47 2.79
C GLY A 121 -6.66 7.98 3.10
N LEU A 122 -7.39 7.22 2.28
CA LEU A 122 -7.32 5.75 2.29
C LEU A 122 -6.02 5.33 1.59
N LEU A 123 -5.26 4.43 2.21
CA LEU A 123 -3.96 3.96 1.74
C LEU A 123 -3.98 2.45 1.54
N LEU A 124 -3.28 1.98 0.50
CA LEU A 124 -2.98 0.57 0.26
C LEU A 124 -1.50 0.28 0.50
N THR A 125 -1.20 -0.89 1.07
CA THR A 125 0.16 -1.39 1.33
C THR A 125 0.14 -2.91 1.46
N CYS A 126 1.32 -3.53 1.48
CA CYS A 126 1.44 -4.92 1.91
C CYS A 126 1.08 -5.08 3.39
N SER A 127 0.40 -6.17 3.74
CA SER A 127 0.02 -6.48 5.12
C SER A 127 1.25 -6.63 6.02
N HIS A 128 2.33 -7.22 5.50
CA HIS A 128 3.56 -7.42 6.26
C HIS A 128 4.30 -6.11 6.58
N CYS A 129 4.02 -4.99 5.88
CA CYS A 129 4.51 -3.67 6.28
C CYS A 129 3.79 -3.15 7.54
N VAL A 130 2.58 -3.65 7.81
CA VAL A 130 1.82 -3.35 9.03
C VAL A 130 2.25 -4.28 10.17
N SER A 131 2.21 -5.59 9.93
CA SER A 131 2.64 -6.64 10.85
C SER A 131 3.05 -7.87 10.05
N GLU A 132 4.24 -8.43 10.30
CA GLU A 132 4.67 -9.65 9.61
C GLU A 132 3.88 -10.88 10.08
N ASP A 133 3.61 -10.95 11.38
CA ASP A 133 2.81 -12.02 12.00
C ASP A 133 1.40 -11.50 12.32
N PRO A 134 0.33 -12.18 11.84
CA PRO A 134 -1.04 -11.89 12.25
C PRO A 134 -1.25 -11.90 13.77
N ALA A 135 -0.51 -12.73 14.53
CA ALA A 135 -0.61 -12.80 15.97
C ALA A 135 -0.04 -11.56 16.69
N GLU A 136 0.82 -10.79 16.01
CA GLU A 136 1.39 -9.54 16.51
C GLU A 136 0.60 -8.30 16.06
N LEU A 137 -0.54 -8.49 15.39
CA LEU A 137 -1.38 -7.39 14.93
C LEU A 137 -2.06 -6.71 16.12
N GLU A 138 -1.53 -5.54 16.48
CA GLU A 138 -2.10 -4.69 17.52
C GLU A 138 -3.27 -3.84 17.01
N GLU A 139 -4.46 -4.09 17.55
CA GLU A 139 -5.62 -3.24 17.31
C GLU A 139 -5.31 -1.80 17.78
N ASN A 140 -5.62 -0.80 16.94
CA ASN A 140 -5.32 0.62 17.17
C ASN A 140 -3.85 1.05 17.07
N ARG A 141 -2.92 0.18 16.68
CA ARG A 141 -1.54 0.62 16.41
C ARG A 141 -1.52 1.63 15.27
N VAL A 142 -0.85 2.75 15.53
CA VAL A 142 -0.69 3.84 14.56
C VAL A 142 0.60 3.67 13.78
N LYS A 143 0.56 3.99 12.50
CA LYS A 143 1.74 4.05 11.62
C LYS A 143 1.98 5.49 11.21
N TRP A 144 3.25 5.88 11.18
CA TRP A 144 3.66 7.21 10.71
C TRP A 144 4.21 7.06 9.30
N LEU A 145 3.68 7.84 8.37
CA LEU A 145 4.10 7.82 6.98
C LEU A 145 4.43 9.22 6.49
N LEU A 146 5.20 9.28 5.42
CA LEU A 146 5.58 10.50 4.74
C LEU A 146 5.16 10.38 3.27
N PHE A 147 4.36 11.31 2.78
CA PHE A 147 4.20 11.48 1.32
C PHE A 147 5.53 11.84 0.69
N ALA A 148 5.67 11.63 -0.62
CA ALA A 148 6.88 12.00 -1.35
C ALA A 148 7.27 13.48 -1.21
N CYS A 149 6.29 14.38 -1.01
CA CYS A 149 6.56 15.80 -0.71
C CYS A 149 7.10 16.05 0.70
N GLY A 150 7.25 15.02 1.53
CA GLY A 150 7.63 15.10 2.94
C GLY A 150 6.48 15.51 3.86
N ARG A 151 5.23 15.54 3.39
CA ARG A 151 4.06 15.75 4.26
C ARG A 151 3.88 14.55 5.18
N VAL A 152 3.86 14.79 6.49
CA VAL A 152 3.73 13.72 7.47
C VAL A 152 2.26 13.40 7.75
N VAL A 153 1.97 12.10 7.87
CA VAL A 153 0.65 11.61 8.27
C VAL A 153 0.76 10.50 9.31
N GLN A 154 -0.30 10.35 10.08
CA GLN A 154 -0.53 9.21 10.95
C GLN A 154 -1.75 8.45 10.42
N SER A 155 -1.63 7.13 10.37
CA SER A 155 -2.72 6.25 9.92
C SER A 155 -2.95 5.08 10.86
N LYS A 156 -4.14 4.48 10.76
CA LYS A 156 -4.51 3.22 11.42
C LYS A 156 -4.82 2.17 10.37
N CYS A 157 -4.42 0.93 10.64
CA CYS A 157 -4.89 -0.22 9.86
C CYS A 157 -6.38 -0.43 10.12
N ILE A 158 -7.19 -0.45 9.06
CA ILE A 158 -8.64 -0.70 9.13
C ILE A 158 -9.02 -2.07 8.55
N VAL A 159 -8.18 -2.63 7.67
CA VAL A 159 -8.33 -3.97 7.12
C VAL A 159 -6.96 -4.60 6.97
N TYR A 160 -6.84 -5.88 7.34
CA TYR A 160 -5.62 -6.65 7.25
C TYR A 160 -5.94 -8.05 6.70
N ASP A 161 -5.32 -8.40 5.57
CA ASP A 161 -5.44 -9.70 4.91
C ASP A 161 -4.04 -10.28 4.69
N HIS A 162 -3.65 -11.18 5.59
CA HIS A 162 -2.34 -11.83 5.52
C HIS A 162 -2.20 -12.77 4.32
N LYS A 163 -3.30 -13.39 3.86
CA LYS A 163 -3.23 -14.37 2.77
C LYS A 163 -2.96 -13.66 1.45
N ARG A 164 -3.68 -12.58 1.16
CA ARG A 164 -3.43 -11.73 -0.03
C ARG A 164 -2.25 -10.78 0.16
N ASP A 165 -1.69 -10.72 1.37
CA ASP A 165 -0.69 -9.75 1.81
C ASP A 165 -1.14 -8.29 1.57
N LEU A 166 -2.41 -7.98 1.82
CA LEU A 166 -2.99 -6.65 1.61
C LEU A 166 -3.42 -6.02 2.94
N ALA A 167 -3.23 -4.71 3.06
CA ALA A 167 -3.81 -3.94 4.16
C ALA A 167 -4.33 -2.58 3.69
N LEU A 168 -5.45 -2.16 4.29
CA LEU A 168 -5.98 -0.80 4.17
C LEU A 168 -5.65 0.00 5.41
N LEU A 169 -5.10 1.19 5.20
CA LEU A 169 -4.84 2.14 6.27
C LEU A 169 -5.64 3.41 6.02
N GLN A 170 -6.21 3.98 7.09
CA GLN A 170 -6.90 5.26 7.04
C GLN A 170 -6.02 6.33 7.68
N ILE A 171 -5.75 7.43 6.97
CA ILE A 171 -5.15 8.62 7.56
C ILE A 171 -6.11 9.20 8.60
N ILE A 172 -5.61 9.39 9.82
CA ILE A 172 -6.34 9.97 10.95
C ILE A 172 -5.76 11.31 11.39
N VAL A 173 -4.47 11.57 11.11
CA VAL A 173 -3.80 12.84 11.36
C VAL A 173 -2.94 13.22 10.17
N ALA A 174 -2.93 14.50 9.78
CA ALA A 174 -2.05 15.00 8.73
C ALA A 174 -1.40 16.34 9.09
N GLU A 175 -0.17 16.53 8.62
CA GLU A 175 0.48 17.85 8.57
C GLU A 175 -0.35 18.79 7.70
N GLN A 176 -0.65 19.97 8.23
CA GLN A 176 -1.24 21.04 7.43
C GLN A 176 -0.16 21.63 6.52
N GLU A 177 -0.44 21.73 5.23
CA GLU A 177 0.45 22.47 4.33
C GLU A 177 0.39 23.97 4.69
N PRO A 178 1.54 24.67 4.71
CA PRO A 178 1.52 26.12 4.87
C PRO A 178 0.69 26.71 3.74
N LYS A 179 -0.38 27.44 4.07
CA LYS A 179 -1.08 28.28 3.09
C LYS A 179 -0.04 29.18 2.46
N SER A 180 0.23 29.03 1.16
CA SER A 180 1.15 29.92 0.45
C SER A 180 0.76 31.37 0.77
N ALA A 181 1.71 32.15 1.27
CA ALA A 181 1.52 33.54 1.70
C ALA A 181 1.30 34.53 0.52
N LEU A 182 0.70 34.06 -0.57
CA LEU A 182 0.28 34.83 -1.74
C LEU A 182 -1.22 34.64 -1.95
N GLY A 183 -1.99 35.14 -1.00
CA GLY A 183 -3.43 35.35 -1.13
C GLY A 183 -3.75 36.69 -0.49
N ALA A 184 -3.95 37.71 -1.31
CA ALA A 184 -4.41 39.03 -0.86
C ALA A 184 -5.66 38.89 0.03
N PRO A 185 -5.88 39.80 0.99
CA PRO A 185 -7.09 39.78 1.79
C PRO A 185 -8.27 40.09 0.88
N ILE A 186 -9.15 39.10 0.70
CA ILE A 186 -10.51 39.35 0.22
C ILE A 186 -11.34 39.53 1.48
N ASP A 187 -11.61 40.78 1.83
CA ASP A 187 -12.59 41.14 2.84
C ASP A 187 -13.97 40.60 2.42
N GLY A 188 -14.38 39.50 3.03
CA GLY A 188 -15.68 38.87 2.83
C GLY A 188 -16.13 38.20 4.13
N PRO A 189 -17.44 38.21 4.45
CA PRO A 189 -17.93 37.82 5.76
C PRO A 189 -17.80 36.31 5.95
N GLU A 190 -16.94 35.94 6.89
CA GLU A 190 -17.07 34.85 7.86
C GLU A 190 -18.14 33.78 7.54
N PHE A 191 -17.83 32.84 6.64
CA PHE A 191 -18.53 31.56 6.52
C PHE A 191 -17.55 30.41 6.22
N GLN A 192 -17.39 29.55 7.24
CA GLN A 192 -17.05 28.12 7.26
C GLN A 192 -15.72 27.60 6.66
N GLU A 193 -14.84 27.22 7.60
CA GLU A 193 -13.82 26.17 7.47
C GLU A 193 -14.39 24.87 6.87
N THR A 194 -14.30 24.68 5.56
CA THR A 194 -14.38 23.35 4.93
C THR A 194 -13.50 23.23 3.68
N SER A 195 -12.33 23.89 3.63
CA SER A 195 -11.33 23.53 2.61
C SER A 195 -10.58 22.27 3.05
N TRP A 196 -11.26 21.12 3.01
CA TRP A 196 -10.64 19.81 3.19
C TRP A 196 -9.50 19.69 2.17
N THR A 197 -8.25 19.67 2.63
CA THR A 197 -7.12 19.45 1.73
C THR A 197 -7.20 18.01 1.23
N SER A 198 -7.66 17.79 0.00
CA SER A 198 -7.64 16.48 -0.65
C SER A 198 -6.22 15.91 -0.67
N PHE A 199 -6.06 14.62 -0.39
CA PHE A 199 -4.78 13.95 -0.62
C PHE A 199 -4.58 13.63 -2.11
N PRO A 200 -3.34 13.68 -2.63
CA PRO A 200 -3.04 13.08 -3.94
C PRO A 200 -3.25 11.56 -3.84
N PHE A 201 -3.88 10.97 -4.85
CA PHE A 201 -4.23 9.55 -4.83
C PHE A 201 -4.05 8.92 -6.22
N LEU A 202 -3.85 7.60 -6.24
CA LEU A 202 -3.75 6.79 -7.44
C LEU A 202 -5.06 6.06 -7.70
N ALA A 203 -5.56 6.15 -8.93
CA ALA A 203 -6.63 5.30 -9.40
C ALA A 203 -6.08 3.91 -9.77
N ILE A 204 -6.87 2.88 -9.47
CA ILE A 204 -6.59 1.51 -9.91
C ILE A 204 -7.17 1.34 -11.31
N SER A 205 -6.43 0.64 -12.18
CA SER A 205 -6.89 0.36 -13.54
C SER A 205 -8.26 -0.34 -13.49
N PRO A 206 -9.25 0.09 -14.28
CA PRO A 206 -10.51 -0.66 -14.42
C PRO A 206 -10.33 -1.90 -15.30
N ASP A 207 -9.27 -1.92 -16.11
CA ASP A 207 -8.97 -2.99 -17.05
C ASP A 207 -7.81 -3.85 -16.57
N GLU A 208 -7.86 -5.14 -16.91
CA GLU A 208 -6.76 -6.07 -16.68
C GLU A 208 -5.48 -5.61 -17.42
N PRO A 209 -4.33 -5.57 -16.74
CA PRO A 209 -3.08 -5.19 -17.39
C PRO A 209 -2.61 -6.24 -18.40
N LYS A 210 -2.38 -5.79 -19.64
CA LYS A 210 -1.82 -6.65 -20.69
C LYS A 210 -0.37 -7.03 -20.38
N LYS A 211 0.02 -8.28 -20.66
CA LYS A 211 1.41 -8.73 -20.55
C LYS A 211 2.36 -7.83 -21.35
N ASN A 212 3.53 -7.57 -20.77
CA ASN A 212 4.61 -6.72 -21.29
C ASN A 212 4.29 -5.22 -21.40
N VAL A 213 3.19 -4.71 -20.83
CA VAL A 213 2.96 -3.26 -20.78
C VAL A 213 4.07 -2.56 -19.99
N PRO A 214 4.57 -1.39 -20.46
CA PRO A 214 5.55 -0.61 -19.71
C PRO A 214 4.94 -0.08 -18.40
N ILE A 215 5.66 -0.27 -17.30
CA ILE A 215 5.25 0.16 -15.97
C ILE A 215 6.37 0.91 -15.24
N VAL A 216 6.00 1.56 -14.14
CA VAL A 216 6.90 2.15 -13.16
C VAL A 216 6.58 1.57 -11.78
N CYS A 217 7.61 1.31 -10.99
CA CYS A 217 7.52 1.04 -9.56
C CYS A 217 8.08 2.25 -8.81
N ILE A 218 7.34 2.75 -7.81
CA ILE A 218 7.78 3.87 -6.96
C ILE A 218 7.81 3.37 -5.52
N GLY A 219 8.99 3.26 -4.91
CA GLY A 219 9.11 2.65 -3.58
C GLY A 219 10.29 3.13 -2.77
N HIS A 220 10.30 2.74 -1.49
CA HIS A 220 11.32 3.11 -0.51
C HIS A 220 12.31 1.97 -0.31
N PRO A 221 13.50 2.01 -0.93
CA PRO A 221 14.55 1.06 -0.58
C PRO A 221 15.00 1.28 0.88
N GLY A 222 15.30 0.18 1.57
CA GLY A 222 15.80 0.18 2.94
C GLY A 222 17.15 0.90 3.05
N ASP A 223 17.34 1.58 4.18
CA ASP A 223 18.59 2.30 4.52
C ASP A 223 19.72 1.33 4.94
N GLU A 224 19.38 0.07 5.26
CA GLU A 224 20.32 -0.99 5.61
C GLU A 224 20.42 -2.03 4.47
N ASP A 225 21.65 -2.39 4.13
CA ASP A 225 21.98 -3.44 3.18
C ASP A 225 21.86 -4.79 3.89
N LEU A 226 20.72 -5.45 3.66
CA LEU A 226 20.42 -6.76 4.24
C LEU A 226 21.14 -7.90 3.51
N GLU A 227 21.79 -7.62 2.38
CA GLU A 227 22.64 -8.56 1.66
C GLU A 227 24.11 -8.49 2.12
N ALA A 228 24.49 -7.43 2.84
CA ALA A 228 25.81 -7.28 3.40
C ALA A 228 26.11 -8.36 4.45
N SER A 229 27.38 -8.79 4.48
CA SER A 229 27.86 -9.77 5.47
C SER A 229 27.82 -9.25 6.92
N LYS A 230 27.67 -7.94 7.12
CA LYS A 230 27.63 -7.28 8.42
C LYS A 230 26.32 -6.49 8.57
N PRO A 231 25.61 -6.61 9.71
CA PRO A 231 24.46 -5.75 10.00
C PRO A 231 24.86 -4.27 10.05
N GLY A 232 23.91 -3.40 9.70
CA GLY A 232 24.03 -1.94 9.78
C GLY A 232 24.79 -1.28 8.64
N VAL A 233 25.21 -2.04 7.61
CA VAL A 233 25.83 -1.46 6.40
C VAL A 233 24.78 -0.62 5.68
N LYS A 234 25.14 0.61 5.30
CA LYS A 234 24.22 1.52 4.61
C LYS A 234 24.18 1.23 3.12
N THR A 235 22.97 1.25 2.55
CA THR A 235 22.77 1.12 1.10
C THR A 235 23.14 2.38 0.33
N ASN A 236 23.05 3.55 0.99
CA ASN A 236 23.14 4.88 0.37
C ASN A 236 22.09 5.14 -0.72
N TYR A 237 20.99 4.37 -0.74
CA TYR A 237 19.85 4.66 -1.59
C TYR A 237 19.11 5.91 -1.10
N ASP A 238 18.45 6.61 -2.02
CA ASP A 238 17.50 7.66 -1.69
C ASP A 238 16.25 7.10 -0.99
N VAL A 239 15.53 7.97 -0.28
CA VAL A 239 14.30 7.56 0.45
C VAL A 239 13.20 7.08 -0.49
N LEU A 240 13.16 7.57 -1.72
CA LEU A 240 12.25 7.11 -2.76
C LEU A 240 13.05 6.81 -4.02
N HIS A 241 12.71 5.69 -4.65
CA HIS A 241 13.29 5.23 -5.88
C HIS A 241 12.19 4.99 -6.92
N ILE A 242 12.47 5.39 -8.16
CA ILE A 242 11.57 5.21 -9.31
C ILE A 242 12.26 4.27 -10.28
N SER A 243 11.74 3.05 -10.41
CA SER A 243 12.24 2.10 -11.40
C SER A 243 11.26 1.93 -12.54
N SER A 244 11.78 1.91 -13.77
CA SER A 244 11.03 1.53 -14.96
C SER A 244 11.17 0.04 -15.24
N GLY A 245 10.12 -0.56 -15.78
CA GLY A 245 10.12 -1.96 -16.21
C GLY A 245 8.90 -2.30 -17.04
N ARG A 246 8.52 -3.58 -17.00
CA ARG A 246 7.41 -4.20 -17.70
C ARG A 246 6.66 -5.12 -16.75
N TYR A 247 5.35 -5.09 -16.89
CA TYR A 247 4.47 -6.11 -16.31
C TYR A 247 4.70 -7.44 -17.04
N ARG A 248 5.01 -8.52 -16.33
CA ARG A 248 5.36 -9.82 -16.93
C ARG A 248 4.21 -10.84 -16.87
N GLY A 249 3.04 -10.43 -16.38
CA GLY A 249 1.87 -11.29 -16.25
C GLY A 249 1.81 -12.00 -14.91
N ILE A 250 0.98 -13.04 -14.85
CA ILE A 250 0.83 -13.91 -13.69
C ILE A 250 1.71 -15.16 -13.89
N SER A 251 2.31 -15.63 -12.80
CA SER A 251 3.07 -16.87 -12.76
C SER A 251 2.17 -18.07 -13.05
N GLU A 252 2.66 -19.00 -13.86
CA GLU A 252 1.90 -20.19 -14.24
C GLU A 252 1.48 -21.01 -13.00
N GLY A 253 0.19 -21.34 -12.91
CA GLY A 253 -0.38 -22.14 -11.82
C GLY A 253 -0.48 -21.44 -10.47
N ALA A 254 -0.14 -20.15 -10.36
CA ALA A 254 -0.26 -19.40 -9.11
C ALA A 254 -1.71 -18.98 -8.83
N ASP A 255 -2.13 -19.04 -7.57
CA ASP A 255 -3.38 -18.44 -7.10
C ASP A 255 -3.18 -16.91 -6.97
N VAL A 256 -3.97 -16.14 -7.71
CA VAL A 256 -3.89 -14.67 -7.72
C VAL A 256 -4.27 -14.05 -6.36
N HIS A 257 -5.03 -14.76 -5.54
CA HIS A 257 -5.45 -14.35 -4.21
C HIS A 257 -4.58 -14.94 -3.08
N ASP A 258 -3.47 -15.59 -3.42
CA ASP A 258 -2.52 -16.10 -2.44
C ASP A 258 -1.14 -15.48 -2.65
N ASN A 259 -0.80 -14.53 -1.79
CA ASN A 259 0.50 -13.89 -1.71
C ASN A 259 1.24 -14.33 -0.43
N SER A 260 0.82 -15.43 0.20
CA SER A 260 1.42 -15.89 1.45
C SER A 260 2.90 -16.16 1.26
N GLU A 261 3.34 -16.85 0.20
CA GLU A 261 4.76 -17.17 -0.04
C GLU A 261 5.51 -16.10 -0.85
N ILE A 262 5.20 -15.95 -2.14
CA ILE A 262 5.99 -15.11 -3.06
C ILE A 262 5.13 -14.27 -4.02
N GLY A 263 3.81 -14.42 -4.03
CA GLY A 263 2.93 -13.63 -4.91
C GLY A 263 2.86 -14.09 -6.36
N ALA A 264 1.71 -13.87 -7.00
CA ALA A 264 1.41 -14.39 -8.33
C ALA A 264 1.84 -13.45 -9.47
N LEU A 265 1.77 -12.13 -9.26
CA LEU A 265 2.15 -11.13 -10.26
C LEU A 265 3.66 -11.17 -10.49
N MET A 266 4.10 -10.96 -11.74
CA MET A 266 5.51 -10.83 -12.10
C MET A 266 5.80 -9.46 -12.76
N HIS A 267 6.97 -8.88 -12.46
CA HIS A 267 7.48 -7.69 -13.15
C HIS A 267 9.02 -7.65 -13.17
N ASP A 268 9.59 -6.74 -13.95
CA ASP A 268 11.05 -6.55 -14.02
C ASP A 268 11.54 -5.14 -13.64
N CYS A 269 10.67 -4.30 -13.05
CA CYS A 269 11.16 -3.12 -12.33
C CYS A 269 12.19 -3.55 -11.27
N TRP A 270 13.29 -2.81 -11.16
CA TRP A 270 14.23 -2.97 -10.06
C TRP A 270 13.53 -2.64 -8.73
N THR A 271 13.80 -3.46 -7.73
CA THR A 271 13.36 -3.29 -6.35
C THR A 271 14.41 -3.87 -5.41
N TYR A 272 14.34 -3.42 -4.15
CA TYR A 272 15.17 -3.86 -3.04
C TYR A 272 14.31 -3.99 -1.78
N TRP A 273 14.87 -4.53 -0.69
CA TRP A 273 14.23 -4.53 0.63
C TRP A 273 13.61 -3.17 0.93
N GLY A 274 12.36 -3.14 1.42
CA GLY A 274 11.59 -1.92 1.68
C GLY A 274 10.61 -1.47 0.58
N HIS A 275 10.75 -1.99 -0.65
CA HIS A 275 9.80 -1.69 -1.73
C HIS A 275 8.43 -2.33 -1.55
N SER A 276 8.25 -3.23 -0.59
CA SER A 276 6.97 -3.86 -0.32
C SER A 276 5.87 -2.82 -0.14
N GLY A 277 4.73 -3.04 -0.81
CA GLY A 277 3.62 -2.10 -0.88
C GLY A 277 3.76 -1.01 -1.94
N ALA A 278 4.83 -1.02 -2.75
CA ALA A 278 5.03 -0.05 -3.82
C ALA A 278 4.03 -0.27 -4.98
N PRO A 279 3.38 0.81 -5.48
CA PRO A 279 2.47 0.70 -6.61
C PRO A 279 3.24 0.34 -7.89
N LEU A 280 2.68 -0.57 -8.68
CA LEU A 280 3.07 -0.82 -10.06
C LEU A 280 2.11 -0.07 -10.97
N ILE A 281 2.62 0.87 -11.75
CA ILE A 281 1.80 1.87 -12.45
C ILE A 281 2.04 1.79 -13.95
N GLY A 282 0.96 1.71 -14.73
CA GLY A 282 1.01 1.80 -16.19
C GLY A 282 1.62 3.13 -16.64
N LYS A 283 2.68 3.08 -17.47
CA LYS A 283 3.32 4.32 -17.97
C LYS A 283 2.42 5.16 -18.87
N ARG A 284 1.42 4.53 -19.51
CA ARG A 284 0.57 5.17 -20.51
C ARG A 284 -0.54 6.01 -19.90
N ASP A 285 -1.16 5.49 -18.85
CA ASP A 285 -2.39 6.00 -18.25
C ASP A 285 -2.20 6.45 -16.80
N GLY A 286 -1.07 6.08 -16.17
CA GLY A 286 -0.79 6.43 -14.78
C GLY A 286 -1.61 5.61 -13.78
N LEU A 287 -2.26 4.52 -14.22
CA LEU A 287 -3.14 3.71 -13.37
C LEU A 287 -2.40 2.56 -12.70
N VAL A 288 -2.82 2.20 -11.49
CA VAL A 288 -2.24 1.07 -10.74
C VAL A 288 -2.67 -0.25 -11.37
N VAL A 289 -1.69 -1.09 -11.69
CA VAL A 289 -1.85 -2.40 -12.32
C VAL A 289 -1.36 -3.56 -11.45
N GLY A 290 -1.02 -3.28 -10.19
CA GLY A 290 -0.53 -4.24 -9.21
C GLY A 290 0.27 -3.56 -8.11
N MET A 291 0.78 -4.36 -7.18
CA MET A 291 1.61 -3.87 -6.07
C MET A 291 2.80 -4.80 -5.86
N HIS A 292 3.99 -4.24 -5.70
CA HIS A 292 5.19 -5.01 -5.40
C HIS A 292 5.13 -5.55 -3.96
N SER A 293 5.57 -6.80 -3.76
CA SER A 293 5.63 -7.42 -2.43
C SER A 293 6.99 -8.10 -2.17
N SER A 294 7.55 -8.81 -3.16
CA SER A 294 8.69 -9.70 -2.94
C SER A 294 9.45 -10.02 -4.22
N TRP A 295 10.43 -10.92 -4.15
CA TRP A 295 11.11 -11.45 -5.33
C TRP A 295 11.54 -12.89 -5.12
N ASP A 296 11.69 -13.59 -6.23
CA ASP A 296 12.32 -14.90 -6.33
C ASP A 296 13.84 -14.74 -6.19
N ASP A 297 14.41 -15.38 -5.18
CA ASP A 297 15.84 -15.34 -4.86
C ASP A 297 16.69 -16.22 -5.77
N GLU A 298 16.08 -17.21 -6.44
CA GLU A 298 16.76 -18.06 -7.43
C GLU A 298 16.80 -17.39 -8.81
N THR A 299 15.67 -16.82 -9.25
CA THR A 299 15.54 -16.26 -10.61
C THR A 299 15.72 -14.74 -10.68
N GLY A 300 15.63 -14.05 -9.55
CA GLY A 300 15.59 -12.60 -9.47
C GLY A 300 14.26 -11.99 -9.93
N MET A 301 13.29 -12.79 -10.36
CA MET A 301 11.99 -12.29 -10.84
C MET A 301 11.27 -11.54 -9.72
N ARG A 302 10.84 -10.31 -9.99
CA ARG A 302 10.07 -9.54 -9.01
C ARG A 302 8.64 -9.99 -9.01
N ARG A 303 8.08 -10.08 -7.81
CA ARG A 303 6.77 -10.64 -7.56
C ARG A 303 5.91 -9.67 -6.75
N GLY A 304 4.61 -9.91 -6.79
CA GLY A 304 3.66 -8.99 -6.20
C GLY A 304 2.23 -9.48 -6.16
N ILE A 305 1.38 -8.56 -5.73
CA ILE A 305 -0.05 -8.76 -5.59
C ILE A 305 -0.70 -8.35 -6.91
N ALA A 306 -1.48 -9.28 -7.47
CA ALA A 306 -2.14 -9.11 -8.74
C ALA A 306 -3.23 -8.02 -8.68
N TRP A 307 -3.43 -7.33 -9.79
CA TRP A 307 -4.50 -6.36 -9.98
C TRP A 307 -5.88 -6.89 -9.55
N GLU A 308 -6.21 -8.12 -9.97
CA GLU A 308 -7.48 -8.79 -9.62
C GLU A 308 -7.65 -8.98 -8.10
N SER A 309 -6.57 -9.33 -7.41
CA SER A 309 -6.57 -9.48 -5.95
C SER A 309 -6.79 -8.16 -5.23
N ILE A 310 -6.21 -7.06 -5.74
CA ILE A 310 -6.44 -5.71 -5.22
C ILE A 310 -7.92 -5.32 -5.38
N LEU A 311 -8.51 -5.53 -6.56
CA LEU A 311 -9.91 -5.19 -6.80
C LEU A 311 -10.86 -5.97 -5.90
N SER A 312 -10.72 -7.30 -5.86
CA SER A 312 -11.53 -8.16 -5.00
C SER A 312 -11.41 -7.75 -3.52
N PHE A 313 -10.19 -7.47 -3.05
CA PHE A 313 -9.97 -6.99 -1.69
C PHE A 313 -10.67 -5.65 -1.41
N LEU A 314 -10.67 -4.70 -2.35
CA LEU A 314 -11.35 -3.41 -2.17
C LEU A 314 -12.87 -3.52 -2.25
N GLU A 315 -13.39 -4.38 -3.12
CA GLU A 315 -14.83 -4.65 -3.22
C GLU A 315 -15.39 -5.23 -1.92
N GLU A 316 -14.69 -6.19 -1.33
CA GLU A 316 -15.06 -6.83 -0.06
C GLU A 316 -15.04 -5.84 1.12
N ASN A 317 -14.20 -4.80 1.06
CA ASN A 317 -13.92 -3.91 2.18
C ASN A 317 -14.48 -2.48 2.00
N GLY A 318 -15.36 -2.27 1.02
CA GLY A 318 -16.00 -0.98 0.77
C GLY A 318 -15.12 -0.07 -0.08
N ASN A 319 -15.33 -0.17 -1.40
CA ASN A 319 -14.58 0.61 -2.39
C ASN A 319 -15.06 2.08 -2.44
N PRO A 320 -14.19 3.09 -2.25
CA PRO A 320 -14.58 4.49 -2.43
C PRO A 320 -14.68 4.95 -3.91
N HIS A 321 -14.24 4.17 -4.90
CA HIS A 321 -14.07 4.60 -6.30
C HIS A 321 -14.52 3.63 -7.42
N ILE A 322 -15.26 2.56 -7.15
CA ILE A 322 -16.03 1.85 -8.22
C ILE A 322 -17.32 2.62 -8.63
N ALA A 323 -17.65 3.71 -7.96
CA ALA A 323 -18.71 4.63 -8.40
C ALA A 323 -18.19 5.67 -9.40
N GLY A 324 -17.76 5.20 -10.57
CA GLY A 324 -17.71 5.99 -11.79
C GLY A 324 -18.61 5.31 -12.81
N ASP A 325 -19.71 5.97 -13.20
CA ASP A 325 -20.63 5.64 -14.30
C ASP A 325 -21.86 4.74 -14.08
N THR A 326 -22.61 4.90 -12.99
CA THR A 326 -24.09 4.77 -13.08
C THR A 326 -24.82 5.68 -12.09
N ALA A 327 -25.21 6.86 -12.58
CA ALA A 327 -26.40 7.53 -12.05
C ALA A 327 -27.64 6.84 -12.65
N ALA A 328 -28.70 6.71 -11.82
CA ALA A 328 -30.05 6.22 -12.11
C ALA A 328 -30.31 4.72 -11.91
N GLU A 329 -31.42 4.44 -11.21
CA GLU A 329 -31.97 3.12 -10.82
C GLU A 329 -31.20 2.46 -9.68
N ILE A 330 -31.69 2.37 -8.44
CA ILE A 330 -32.89 1.63 -8.05
C ILE A 330 -33.47 2.29 -6.78
N LEU A 331 -34.62 2.94 -6.95
CA LEU A 331 -35.64 3.04 -5.92
C LEU A 331 -36.41 1.72 -5.91
N GLY A 332 -36.48 1.02 -4.77
CA GLY A 332 -37.52 0.01 -4.57
C GLY A 332 -37.18 -1.14 -3.63
N SER A 333 -37.95 -1.22 -2.54
CA SER A 333 -38.32 -2.43 -1.78
C SER A 333 -37.26 -2.99 -0.83
N GLU A 334 -37.31 -2.65 0.46
CA GLU A 334 -38.11 -3.30 1.52
C GLU A 334 -37.66 -4.72 1.91
N LYS A 335 -36.93 -4.83 3.03
CA LYS A 335 -37.32 -5.52 4.28
C LYS A 335 -36.06 -5.84 5.09
N VAL A 336 -35.90 -5.13 6.20
CA VAL A 336 -34.90 -5.42 7.24
C VAL A 336 -35.58 -6.20 8.36
N PRO A 337 -35.13 -7.42 8.71
CA PRO A 337 -35.30 -7.94 10.05
C PRO A 337 -34.12 -7.49 10.92
N ILE A 338 -34.46 -6.78 12.00
CA ILE A 338 -33.61 -6.45 13.15
C ILE A 338 -33.48 -7.70 14.03
N LEU A 339 -32.31 -7.92 14.66
CA LEU A 339 -32.06 -8.62 15.94
C LEU A 339 -30.55 -8.37 16.26
N VAL A 340 -30.09 -7.76 17.36
CA VAL A 340 -30.22 -8.09 18.81
C VAL A 340 -29.88 -9.57 19.00
N GLU A 341 -28.72 -10.00 19.50
CA GLU A 341 -27.89 -9.53 20.63
C GLU A 341 -26.39 -9.43 20.31
#